data_AF-A0A937VQS9-F1
#
_entry.id   AF-A0A937VQS9-F1
#
_cell.length_a   1.000
_cell.length_b   1.000
_cell.length_c   1.000
_cell.angle_alpha   90.00
_cell.angle_beta   90.00
_cell.angle_gamma   90.00
#
_symmetry.space_group_name_H-M   'P 1'
#
loop_
_entity.id
_entity.type
_entity.pdbx_description
1 polymer ?
#
loop_
_entity_poly.entity_id
_entity_poly.type
_entity_poly.pdbx_seq_one_letter_code
_entity_poly.pdbx_strand_id
1 'polypeptide(L)'
;ELKAADIPDLAISFICASGAHGALSYLDFHKKLGAEVMHKFPVYNHNPYENCSYVGQTSQGTKLYVNSEVMSCDLKIGIGSMAPHPQSGFSGGGKIILPGVSGMDSIDAYHRLEIEARETGRGNIVGPGNYTENPLVKDFNESARMASLDFKIDAIFNGKGQACALFVGEPQTEYFKAVEFAASHYATRPVPDTDIAVVNTYSKGNEAIIGLIMGIMMLTEKGGDLVLIMDCPAGQVVHYLLSSFGQVAKGRLFSAVNFQLPWIKRMIVLSPQSEKSMADWLAIPGTVWAKTWPEVLETLKQDYPHGAKVAIVPDGTIQYLSDMGASIMSKKFLE
;
A
#
# COMPACT_ATOMS: atom_id res chain seq x y z
N GLU A 1 18.32 4.45 -22.98
CA GLU A 1 18.19 5.89 -22.65
C GLU A 1 19.46 6.49 -22.04
N LEU A 2 19.73 6.38 -20.72
CA LEU A 2 20.86 7.10 -20.09
C LEU A 2 22.23 6.86 -20.76
N LYS A 3 22.56 5.60 -21.04
CA LYS A 3 23.78 5.25 -21.79
C LYS A 3 23.81 5.82 -23.21
N ALA A 4 22.65 5.90 -23.88
CA ALA A 4 22.56 6.48 -25.22
C ALA A 4 22.69 8.01 -25.21
N ALA A 5 22.50 8.64 -24.04
CA ALA A 5 22.77 10.04 -23.76
C ALA A 5 24.18 10.26 -23.16
N ASP A 6 25.07 9.27 -23.28
CA ASP A 6 26.47 9.32 -22.80
C ASP A 6 26.64 9.59 -21.29
N ILE A 7 25.64 9.25 -20.47
CA ILE A 7 25.77 9.29 -19.01
C ILE A 7 26.58 8.07 -18.56
N PRO A 8 27.74 8.25 -17.89
CA PRO A 8 28.57 7.14 -17.44
C PRO A 8 27.94 6.40 -16.26
N ASP A 9 28.15 5.08 -16.18
CA ASP A 9 27.59 4.25 -15.11
C ASP A 9 27.96 4.75 -13.70
N LEU A 10 29.16 5.33 -13.53
CA LEU A 10 29.63 5.88 -12.25
C LEU A 10 28.82 7.10 -11.77
N ALA A 11 28.10 7.77 -12.67
CA ALA A 11 27.22 8.89 -12.35
C ALA A 11 25.78 8.44 -12.02
N ILE A 12 25.50 7.14 -12.02
CA ILE A 12 24.16 6.59 -11.79
C ILE A 12 24.16 5.84 -10.45
N SER A 13 23.24 6.21 -9.57
CA SER A 13 22.98 5.51 -8.32
C SER A 13 21.50 5.16 -8.19
N PHE A 14 21.21 4.08 -7.46
CA PHE A 14 19.85 3.67 -7.14
C PHE A 14 19.58 3.92 -5.66
N ILE A 15 18.49 4.59 -5.35
CA ILE A 15 18.00 4.78 -3.98
C ILE A 15 16.65 4.10 -3.86
N CYS A 16 16.55 3.13 -2.95
CA CYS A 16 15.29 2.48 -2.65
C CYS A 16 14.38 3.43 -1.88
N ALA A 17 13.23 3.75 -2.47
CA ALA A 17 12.19 4.57 -1.89
C ALA A 17 11.35 3.78 -0.87
N SER A 18 11.97 3.35 0.23
CA SER A 18 11.33 2.53 1.28
C SER A 18 10.31 3.29 2.13
N GLY A 19 10.34 4.62 2.14
CA GLY A 19 9.55 5.45 3.05
C GLY A 19 9.75 5.02 4.51
N ALA A 20 8.66 4.66 5.18
CA ALA A 20 8.68 4.18 6.56
C ALA A 20 8.81 2.65 6.68
N HIS A 21 9.09 1.91 5.60
CA HIS A 21 9.32 0.46 5.69
C HIS A 21 10.73 0.12 6.19
N GLY A 22 10.87 -1.10 6.71
CA GLY A 22 12.18 -1.70 7.03
C GLY A 22 13.14 -1.69 5.85
N ALA A 23 14.44 -1.58 6.14
CA ALA A 23 15.48 -1.60 5.13
C ALA A 23 15.52 -2.95 4.39
N LEU A 24 15.80 -2.90 3.09
CA LEU A 24 15.98 -4.09 2.26
C LEU A 24 17.40 -4.65 2.38
N SER A 25 17.50 -5.98 2.36
CA SER A 25 18.78 -6.69 2.37
C SER A 25 19.39 -6.80 0.97
N TYR A 26 20.64 -7.26 0.89
CA TYR A 26 21.28 -7.64 -0.37
C TYR A 26 20.44 -8.65 -1.16
N LEU A 27 19.82 -9.63 -0.48
CA LEU A 27 19.00 -10.66 -1.14
C LEU A 27 17.74 -10.05 -1.77
N ASP A 28 17.15 -9.04 -1.14
CA ASP A 28 15.97 -8.36 -1.68
C ASP A 28 16.32 -7.53 -2.91
N PHE A 29 17.43 -6.77 -2.85
CA PHE A 29 17.94 -6.05 -4.01
C PHE A 29 18.31 -7.00 -5.15
N HIS A 30 18.96 -8.12 -4.86
CA HIS A 30 19.35 -9.10 -5.88
C HIS A 30 18.13 -9.70 -6.57
N LYS A 31 17.05 -10.00 -5.84
CA LYS A 31 15.79 -10.46 -6.41
C LYS A 31 15.12 -9.39 -7.27
N LYS A 32 15.20 -8.12 -6.88
CA LYS A 32 14.51 -7.01 -7.56
C LYS A 32 15.24 -6.48 -8.80
N LEU A 33 16.56 -6.32 -8.70
CA LEU A 33 17.40 -5.64 -9.68
C LEU A 33 18.27 -6.61 -10.51
N GLY A 34 18.53 -7.81 -9.98
CA GLY A 34 19.43 -8.78 -10.59
C GLY A 34 20.91 -8.47 -10.36
N ALA A 35 21.74 -9.51 -10.51
CA ALA A 35 23.19 -9.44 -10.25
C ALA A 35 23.90 -8.39 -11.11
N GLU A 36 23.50 -8.23 -12.37
CA GLU A 36 24.18 -7.30 -13.28
C GLU A 36 24.02 -5.84 -12.87
N VAL A 37 22.83 -5.42 -12.45
CA VAL A 37 22.58 -4.05 -11.99
C VAL A 37 23.37 -3.80 -10.71
N MET A 38 23.32 -4.74 -9.76
CA MET A 38 24.05 -4.62 -8.50
C MET A 38 25.57 -4.62 -8.65
N HIS A 39 26.10 -5.23 -9.72
CA HIS A 39 27.54 -5.20 -10.03
C HIS A 39 27.96 -3.86 -10.65
N LYS A 40 27.09 -3.24 -11.46
CA LYS A 40 27.40 -2.03 -12.22
C LYS A 40 27.13 -0.74 -11.46
N PHE A 41 26.10 -0.72 -10.62
CA PHE A 41 25.62 0.52 -9.99
C PHE A 41 25.56 0.39 -8.47
N PRO A 42 25.89 1.47 -7.74
CA PRO A 42 25.62 1.53 -6.31
C PRO A 42 24.11 1.54 -6.04
N VAL A 43 23.68 0.77 -5.04
CA VAL A 43 22.29 0.65 -4.60
C VAL A 43 22.21 0.91 -3.11
N TYR A 44 21.40 1.88 -2.71
CA TYR A 44 21.27 2.33 -1.33
C TYR A 44 19.84 2.20 -0.81
N ASN A 45 19.70 1.93 0.49
CA ASN A 45 18.43 2.12 1.20
C ASN A 45 18.26 3.60 1.57
N HIS A 46 17.03 4.09 1.49
CA HIS A 46 16.67 5.33 2.18
C HIS A 46 16.55 5.09 3.70
N ASN A 47 16.97 6.08 4.49
CA ASN A 47 16.74 6.12 5.93
C ASN A 47 15.78 7.29 6.23
N PRO A 48 14.54 7.04 6.71
CA PRO A 48 13.61 8.11 6.98
C PRO A 48 13.95 8.91 8.25
N TYR A 49 14.87 8.44 9.09
CA TYR A 49 15.20 9.10 10.35
C TYR A 49 16.37 10.09 10.24
N GLU A 50 17.21 9.96 9.21
CA GLU A 50 18.46 10.70 9.08
C GLU A 50 18.74 11.04 7.61
N ASN A 51 19.74 11.88 7.36
CA ASN A 51 20.23 12.19 6.00
C ASN A 51 19.15 12.72 5.05
N CYS A 52 18.27 13.57 5.56
CA CYS A 52 17.25 14.26 4.79
C CYS A 52 17.44 15.78 4.88
N SER A 53 17.40 16.45 3.74
CA SER A 53 17.50 17.91 3.63
C SER A 53 16.11 18.53 3.60
N TYR A 54 15.92 19.65 4.31
CA TYR A 54 14.70 20.43 4.22
C TYR A 54 14.57 21.04 2.83
N VAL A 55 13.41 20.83 2.19
CA VAL A 55 13.10 21.33 0.84
C VAL A 55 12.12 22.49 0.89
N GLY A 56 11.18 22.48 1.83
CA GLY A 56 10.17 23.52 1.98
C GLY A 56 8.92 23.01 2.71
N GLN A 57 7.82 23.73 2.60
CA GLN A 57 6.52 23.31 3.12
C GLN A 57 5.50 23.30 1.99
N THR A 58 4.74 22.20 1.87
CA THR A 58 3.68 22.07 0.87
C THR A 58 2.46 22.91 1.27
N SER A 59 1.56 23.15 0.31
CA SER A 59 0.28 23.81 0.54
C SER A 59 -0.66 23.03 1.48
N GLN A 60 -0.43 21.72 1.64
CA GLN A 60 -1.13 20.86 2.61
C GLN A 60 -0.51 20.94 4.01
N GLY A 61 0.54 21.74 4.21
CA GLY A 61 1.18 21.97 5.51
C GLY A 61 2.31 21.00 5.83
N THR A 62 2.63 20.05 4.96
CA THR A 62 3.72 19.09 5.16
C THR A 62 5.07 19.78 5.06
N LYS A 63 5.83 19.83 6.15
CA LYS A 63 7.25 20.22 6.11
C LYS A 63 8.02 19.10 5.41
N LEU A 64 8.50 19.36 4.21
CA LEU A 64 9.11 18.38 3.34
C LEU A 64 10.62 18.30 3.59
N TYR A 65 11.06 17.12 4.02
CA TYR A 65 12.45 16.72 4.10
C TYR A 65 12.64 15.54 3.15
N VAL A 66 13.64 15.61 2.28
CA VAL A 66 13.91 14.58 1.27
C VAL A 66 15.34 14.10 1.40
N ASN A 67 15.57 12.81 1.13
CA ASN A 67 16.90 12.20 1.10
C ASN A 67 17.94 13.11 0.45
N SER A 68 18.99 13.46 1.19
CA SER A 68 19.99 14.43 0.77
C SER A 68 20.75 14.02 -0.49
N GLU A 69 20.93 12.71 -0.71
CA GLU A 69 21.57 12.18 -1.94
C GLU A 69 20.63 12.31 -3.14
N VAL A 70 19.32 12.09 -2.95
CA VAL A 70 18.35 12.36 -4.02
C VAL A 70 18.37 13.84 -4.38
N MET A 71 18.43 14.72 -3.38
CA MET A 71 18.44 16.17 -3.60
C MET A 71 19.75 16.70 -4.20
N SER A 72 20.87 15.99 -4.03
CA SER A 72 22.16 16.37 -4.63
C SER A 72 22.27 15.98 -6.11
N CYS A 73 21.40 15.09 -6.61
CA CYS A 73 21.42 14.63 -7.99
C CYS A 73 20.92 15.69 -8.98
N ASP A 74 21.62 15.83 -10.11
CA ASP A 74 21.23 16.71 -11.22
C ASP A 74 20.00 16.21 -11.99
N LEU A 75 19.81 14.89 -12.06
CA LEU A 75 18.70 14.23 -12.74
C LEU A 75 18.06 13.19 -11.81
N LYS A 76 16.76 13.30 -11.57
CA LYS A 76 15.99 12.44 -10.66
C LYS A 76 14.94 11.67 -11.45
N ILE A 77 15.08 10.33 -11.48
CA ILE A 77 14.15 9.43 -12.19
C ILE A 77 13.50 8.49 -11.19
N GLY A 78 12.17 8.50 -11.14
CA GLY A 78 11.39 7.58 -10.32
C GLY A 78 10.94 6.35 -11.11
N ILE A 79 11.25 5.15 -10.61
CA ILE A 79 10.78 3.89 -11.18
C ILE A 79 9.88 3.21 -10.15
N GLY A 80 8.63 2.98 -10.51
CA GLY A 80 7.62 2.49 -9.58
C GLY A 80 6.53 1.65 -10.25
N SER A 81 5.45 1.47 -9.49
CA SER A 81 4.24 0.83 -9.98
C SER A 81 2.99 1.56 -9.49
N MET A 82 1.93 1.40 -10.27
CA MET A 82 0.62 1.91 -9.94
C MET A 82 -0.34 0.78 -9.60
N ALA A 83 -0.96 0.87 -8.42
CA ALA A 83 -2.01 -0.01 -7.91
C ALA A 83 -2.93 0.79 -6.98
N PRO A 84 -4.16 0.31 -6.69
CA PRO A 84 -5.01 0.93 -5.69
C PRO A 84 -4.30 1.07 -4.33
N HIS A 85 -4.55 2.16 -3.64
CA HIS A 85 -3.96 2.45 -2.34
C HIS A 85 -5.05 2.80 -1.32
N PRO A 86 -4.98 2.30 -0.08
CA PRO A 86 -6.02 2.47 0.94
C PRO A 86 -6.25 3.91 1.44
N GLN A 87 -5.47 4.88 0.96
CA GLN A 87 -5.50 6.27 1.48
C GLN A 87 -5.51 7.28 0.34
N SER A 88 -4.55 7.18 -0.60
CA SER A 88 -4.36 8.15 -1.69
C SER A 88 -5.11 7.84 -2.98
N GLY A 89 -6.05 6.89 -2.98
CA GLY A 89 -6.67 6.38 -4.22
C GLY A 89 -5.79 5.34 -4.92
N PHE A 90 -4.64 5.77 -5.42
CA PHE A 90 -3.66 4.95 -6.13
C PHE A 90 -2.22 5.24 -5.65
N SER A 91 -1.31 4.29 -5.88
CA SER A 91 0.14 4.47 -5.78
C SER A 91 0.71 5.13 -7.05
N GLY A 92 2.04 5.19 -7.18
CA GLY A 92 2.71 5.78 -8.35
C GLY A 92 2.91 7.29 -8.23
N GLY A 93 3.37 7.90 -9.32
CA GLY A 93 3.60 9.34 -9.42
C GLY A 93 4.58 9.88 -8.37
N GLY A 94 4.24 11.03 -7.77
CA GLY A 94 5.07 11.71 -6.78
C GLY A 94 5.26 10.97 -5.46
N LYS A 95 4.57 9.84 -5.22
CA LYS A 95 4.76 9.02 -4.02
C LYS A 95 6.18 8.46 -3.86
N ILE A 96 6.92 8.35 -4.97
CA ILE A 96 8.33 7.97 -4.95
C ILE A 96 9.18 8.96 -4.16
N ILE A 97 8.75 10.23 -4.07
CA ILE A 97 9.34 11.28 -3.23
C ILE A 97 8.69 11.27 -1.83
N LEU A 98 7.38 11.53 -1.75
CA LEU A 98 6.63 11.58 -0.49
C LEU A 98 5.55 10.49 -0.48
N PRO A 99 5.68 9.42 0.30
CA PRO A 99 6.66 9.21 1.39
C PRO A 99 7.99 8.57 0.98
N GLY A 100 8.16 8.14 -0.28
CA GLY A 100 9.18 7.17 -0.68
C GLY A 100 10.62 7.45 -0.26
N VAL A 101 11.10 8.68 -0.39
CA VAL A 101 12.45 9.11 0.06
C VAL A 101 12.38 10.31 0.99
N SER A 102 11.30 10.40 1.78
CA SER A 102 11.05 11.52 2.69
C SER A 102 11.39 11.21 4.14
N GLY A 103 11.78 12.24 4.90
CA GLY A 103 12.00 12.12 6.33
C GLY A 103 10.73 11.75 7.11
N MET A 104 10.88 11.08 8.25
CA MET A 104 9.80 10.52 9.05
C MET A 104 8.78 11.57 9.50
N ASP A 105 9.22 12.81 9.75
CA ASP A 105 8.32 13.92 10.10
C ASP A 105 7.43 14.31 8.92
N SER A 106 7.98 14.35 7.70
CA SER A 106 7.20 14.57 6.47
C SER A 106 6.23 13.42 6.22
N ILE A 107 6.70 12.18 6.42
CA ILE A 107 5.87 10.98 6.27
C ILE A 107 4.70 10.99 7.26
N ASP A 108 4.94 11.29 8.55
CA ASP A 108 3.89 11.36 9.57
C ASP A 108 2.85 12.44 9.22
N ALA A 109 3.28 13.65 8.88
CA ALA A 109 2.39 14.74 8.47
C ALA A 109 1.54 14.36 7.24
N TYR A 110 2.16 13.77 6.22
CA TYR A 110 1.47 13.30 5.02
C TYR A 110 0.37 12.26 5.33
N HIS A 111 0.64 11.29 6.21
CA HIS A 111 -0.37 10.28 6.57
C HIS A 111 -1.50 10.86 7.42
N ARG A 112 -1.24 11.92 8.21
CA ARG A 112 -2.29 12.61 8.99
C ARG A 112 -3.32 13.33 8.14
N LEU A 113 -3.01 13.68 6.88
CA LEU A 113 -3.99 14.28 5.96
C LEU A 113 -5.21 13.38 5.73
N GLU A 114 -5.02 12.06 5.76
CA GLU A 114 -6.12 11.11 5.63
C GLU A 114 -6.98 11.05 6.90
N ILE A 115 -6.33 11.07 8.06
CA ILE A 115 -6.99 11.10 9.38
C ILE A 115 -7.83 12.39 9.48
N GLU A 116 -7.23 13.54 9.18
CA GLU A 116 -7.91 14.84 9.20
C GLU A 116 -9.11 14.86 8.23
N ALA A 117 -8.95 14.32 7.02
CA ALA A 117 -10.06 14.23 6.08
C ALA A 117 -11.22 13.41 6.65
N ARG A 118 -10.96 12.32 7.38
CA ARG A 118 -12.02 11.52 8.03
C ARG A 118 -12.66 12.26 9.20
N GLU A 119 -11.86 12.83 10.09
CA GLU A 119 -12.33 13.53 11.29
C GLU A 119 -13.16 14.78 10.95
N THR A 120 -12.89 15.42 9.82
CA THR A 120 -13.63 16.59 9.32
C THR A 120 -14.81 16.23 8.42
N GLY A 121 -15.22 14.96 8.35
CA GLY A 121 -16.36 14.50 7.56
C GLY A 121 -16.12 14.43 6.03
N ARG A 122 -14.87 14.56 5.60
CA ARG A 122 -14.41 14.44 4.21
C ARG A 122 -13.82 13.06 3.89
N GLY A 123 -14.21 12.03 4.64
CA GLY A 123 -13.71 10.66 4.44
C GLY A 123 -14.04 10.05 3.07
N ASN A 124 -14.99 10.63 2.33
CA ASN A 124 -15.40 10.20 1.00
C ASN A 124 -14.43 10.60 -0.13
N ILE A 125 -13.46 11.49 0.12
CA ILE A 125 -12.46 11.91 -0.87
C ILE A 125 -11.09 11.25 -0.67
N VAL A 126 -10.99 10.33 0.30
CA VAL A 126 -9.81 9.50 0.58
C VAL A 126 -10.16 8.03 0.48
N GLY A 127 -9.16 7.17 0.36
CA GLY A 127 -9.34 5.72 0.22
C GLY A 127 -9.19 5.21 -1.21
N PRO A 128 -9.32 3.90 -1.43
CA PRO A 128 -9.14 3.27 -2.74
C PRO A 128 -10.02 3.91 -3.82
N GLY A 129 -9.46 4.20 -4.99
CA GLY A 129 -10.19 4.83 -6.09
C GLY A 129 -10.48 6.32 -5.94
N ASN A 130 -10.30 6.92 -4.76
CA ASN A 130 -10.54 8.34 -4.52
C ASN A 130 -9.24 9.15 -4.70
N TYR A 131 -9.02 9.71 -5.89
CA TYR A 131 -7.78 10.44 -6.23
C TYR A 131 -7.98 11.89 -6.68
N THR A 132 -9.18 12.28 -7.13
CA THR A 132 -9.43 13.61 -7.72
C THR A 132 -9.29 14.75 -6.70
N GLU A 133 -10.00 14.65 -5.58
CA GLU A 133 -10.00 15.68 -4.53
C GLU A 133 -9.11 15.32 -3.32
N ASN A 134 -8.36 14.23 -3.44
CA ASN A 134 -7.63 13.64 -2.33
C ASN A 134 -6.46 14.55 -1.88
N PRO A 135 -6.42 14.99 -0.61
CA PRO A 135 -5.37 15.88 -0.12
C PRO A 135 -3.99 15.24 -0.19
N LEU A 136 -3.88 13.92 -0.04
CA LEU A 136 -2.61 13.19 -0.16
C LEU A 136 -2.07 13.27 -1.60
N VAL A 137 -2.95 13.20 -2.60
CA VAL A 137 -2.57 13.32 -4.02
C VAL A 137 -2.06 14.71 -4.34
N LYS A 138 -2.68 15.74 -3.76
CA LYS A 138 -2.19 17.13 -3.88
C LYS A 138 -0.79 17.26 -3.24
N ASP A 139 -0.61 16.68 -2.06
CA ASP A 139 0.63 16.77 -1.27
C ASP A 139 1.83 16.10 -1.96
N PHE A 140 1.69 14.84 -2.41
CA PHE A 140 2.83 14.16 -3.03
C PHE A 140 3.18 14.70 -4.41
N ASN A 141 2.21 15.23 -5.16
CA ASN A 141 2.49 15.84 -6.47
C ASN A 141 3.19 17.18 -6.31
N GLU A 142 2.80 17.98 -5.32
CA GLU A 142 3.53 19.20 -4.96
C GLU A 142 4.94 18.88 -4.47
N SER A 143 5.08 17.87 -3.61
CA SER A 143 6.38 17.42 -3.10
C SER A 143 7.31 16.96 -4.21
N ALA A 144 6.80 16.24 -5.22
CA ALA A 144 7.59 15.83 -6.38
C ALA A 144 8.12 17.02 -7.19
N ARG A 145 7.31 18.08 -7.37
CA ARG A 145 7.75 19.32 -8.01
C ARG A 145 8.80 20.06 -7.18
N MET A 146 8.57 20.18 -5.88
CA MET A 146 9.50 20.83 -4.95
C MET A 146 10.86 20.11 -4.88
N ALA A 147 10.85 18.78 -4.95
CA ALA A 147 12.07 17.96 -5.01
C ALA A 147 12.71 17.91 -6.41
N SER A 148 12.11 18.58 -7.40
CA SER A 148 12.54 18.56 -8.80
C SER A 148 12.69 17.15 -9.36
N LEU A 149 11.67 16.30 -9.15
CA LEU A 149 11.61 14.99 -9.82
C LEU A 149 11.41 15.21 -11.33
N ASP A 150 12.38 14.80 -12.14
CA ASP A 150 12.40 15.14 -13.56
C ASP A 150 11.57 14.17 -14.41
N PHE A 151 11.59 12.89 -14.05
CA PHE A 151 11.00 11.85 -14.88
C PHE A 151 10.43 10.70 -14.05
N LYS A 152 9.28 10.17 -14.48
CA LYS A 152 8.60 9.09 -13.80
C LYS A 152 8.25 7.95 -14.76
N ILE A 153 8.42 6.73 -14.27
CA ILE A 153 8.05 5.48 -14.93
C ILE A 153 7.19 4.68 -13.93
N ASP A 154 5.91 4.45 -14.22
CA ASP A 154 5.07 3.49 -13.49
C ASP A 154 4.60 2.34 -14.38
N ALA A 155 4.82 1.13 -13.88
CA ALA A 155 4.26 -0.09 -14.46
C ALA A 155 2.94 -0.47 -13.76
N ILE A 156 1.98 -0.95 -14.56
CA ILE A 156 0.74 -1.56 -14.09
C ILE A 156 0.82 -3.05 -14.33
N PHE A 157 0.47 -3.85 -13.32
CA PHE A 157 0.59 -5.31 -13.34
C PHE A 157 -0.78 -6.01 -13.28
N ASN A 158 -0.88 -7.22 -13.82
CA ASN A 158 -2.03 -8.10 -13.58
C ASN A 158 -1.82 -8.96 -12.32
N GLY A 159 -2.85 -9.71 -11.93
CA GLY A 159 -2.79 -10.66 -10.80
C GLY A 159 -1.84 -11.86 -10.98
N LYS A 160 -1.08 -11.92 -12.09
CA LYS A 160 0.01 -12.89 -12.32
C LYS A 160 1.39 -12.23 -12.22
N GLY A 161 1.46 -10.97 -11.80
CA GLY A 161 2.71 -10.21 -11.71
C GLY A 161 3.30 -9.80 -13.06
N GLN A 162 2.52 -9.83 -14.15
CA GLN A 162 3.00 -9.45 -15.49
C GLN A 162 2.68 -7.98 -15.75
N ALA A 163 3.65 -7.24 -16.30
CA ALA A 163 3.45 -5.85 -16.73
C ALA A 163 2.44 -5.80 -17.88
N CYS A 164 1.41 -4.98 -17.73
CA CYS A 164 0.30 -4.80 -18.67
C CYS A 164 0.36 -3.45 -19.39
N ALA A 165 0.86 -2.43 -18.71
CA ALA A 165 1.04 -1.10 -19.26
C ALA A 165 2.24 -0.42 -18.58
N LEU A 166 2.85 0.53 -19.30
CA LEU A 166 3.92 1.38 -18.81
C LEU A 166 3.55 2.82 -19.12
N PHE A 167 3.61 3.66 -18.09
CA PHE A 167 3.38 5.09 -18.20
C PHE A 167 4.70 5.79 -17.88
N VAL A 168 5.07 6.74 -18.75
CA VAL A 168 6.41 7.32 -18.77
C VAL A 168 6.30 8.80 -19.12
N GLY A 169 6.88 9.68 -18.31
CA GLY A 169 6.91 11.12 -18.60
C GLY A 169 7.11 12.01 -17.39
N GLU A 170 6.64 13.26 -17.52
CA GLU A 170 6.60 14.23 -16.41
C GLU A 170 5.73 13.67 -15.26
N PRO A 171 6.21 13.71 -14.00
CA PRO A 171 5.60 12.95 -12.90
C PRO A 171 4.10 13.14 -12.68
N GLN A 172 3.60 14.37 -12.75
CA GLN A 172 2.17 14.61 -12.48
C GLN A 172 1.31 14.19 -13.67
N THR A 173 1.73 14.55 -14.89
CA THR A 173 1.03 14.22 -16.12
C THR A 173 0.99 12.70 -16.35
N GLU A 174 2.10 12.03 -16.08
CA GLU A 174 2.23 10.58 -16.14
C GLU A 174 1.29 9.90 -15.13
N TYR A 175 1.28 10.37 -13.87
CA TYR A 175 0.40 9.84 -12.83
C TYR A 175 -1.08 9.87 -13.23
N PHE A 176 -1.60 11.02 -13.68
CA PHE A 176 -3.03 11.11 -14.01
C PHE A 176 -3.43 10.24 -15.21
N LYS A 177 -2.56 10.12 -16.23
CA LYS A 177 -2.79 9.20 -17.35
C LYS A 177 -2.77 7.74 -16.91
N ALA A 178 -1.86 7.38 -16.02
CA ALA A 178 -1.77 6.03 -15.47
C ALA A 178 -3.00 5.70 -14.63
N VAL A 179 -3.51 6.65 -13.82
CA VAL A 179 -4.69 6.45 -12.97
C VAL A 179 -5.96 6.21 -13.79
N GLU A 180 -6.13 6.90 -14.92
CA GLU A 180 -7.27 6.68 -15.82
C GLU A 180 -7.34 5.20 -16.28
N PHE A 181 -6.19 4.62 -16.64
CA PHE A 181 -6.10 3.19 -16.97
C PHE A 181 -6.30 2.32 -15.72
N ALA A 182 -5.57 2.60 -14.64
CA ALA A 182 -5.56 1.80 -13.42
C ALA A 182 -6.95 1.69 -12.77
N ALA A 183 -7.75 2.75 -12.80
CA ALA A 183 -9.10 2.77 -12.26
C ALA A 183 -9.98 1.70 -12.92
N SER A 184 -9.96 1.62 -14.24
CA SER A 184 -10.71 0.58 -14.95
C SER A 184 -10.09 -0.81 -14.83
N HIS A 185 -8.75 -0.90 -14.84
CA HIS A 185 -8.01 -2.16 -14.82
C HIS A 185 -8.13 -2.92 -13.49
N TYR A 186 -8.17 -2.19 -12.37
CA TYR A 186 -8.22 -2.77 -11.01
C TYR A 186 -9.61 -2.75 -10.36
N ALA A 187 -10.61 -2.19 -11.05
CA ALA A 187 -11.99 -2.16 -10.60
C ALA A 187 -12.57 -3.57 -10.45
N THR A 188 -13.15 -3.83 -9.28
CA THR A 188 -13.88 -5.06 -8.97
C THR A 188 -15.32 -4.72 -8.63
N ARG A 189 -16.26 -5.51 -9.16
CA ARG A 189 -17.69 -5.35 -8.82
C ARG A 189 -17.98 -6.01 -7.47
N PRO A 190 -18.81 -5.39 -6.62
CA PRO A 190 -19.25 -6.03 -5.39
C PRO A 190 -20.07 -7.28 -5.69
N VAL A 191 -20.01 -8.26 -4.78
CA VAL A 191 -20.84 -9.47 -4.82
C VAL A 191 -21.86 -9.36 -3.67
N PRO A 192 -23.14 -9.03 -3.96
CA PRO A 192 -24.14 -8.85 -2.91
C PRO A 192 -24.44 -10.18 -2.21
N ASP A 193 -25.01 -10.12 -1.00
CA ASP A 193 -25.45 -11.28 -0.20
C ASP A 193 -24.36 -12.33 0.08
N THR A 194 -23.09 -11.94 0.07
CA THR A 194 -21.95 -12.83 0.31
C THR A 194 -21.96 -13.35 1.74
N ASP A 195 -21.88 -14.68 1.90
CA ASP A 195 -21.73 -15.35 3.20
C ASP A 195 -20.27 -15.41 3.63
N ILE A 196 -19.36 -15.63 2.67
CA ILE A 196 -17.93 -15.81 2.90
C ILE A 196 -17.15 -15.00 1.88
N ALA A 197 -16.25 -14.13 2.33
CA ALA A 197 -15.26 -13.50 1.47
C ALA A 197 -13.91 -14.22 1.62
N VAL A 198 -13.34 -14.71 0.52
CA VAL A 198 -11.98 -15.27 0.49
C VAL A 198 -11.08 -14.31 -0.27
N VAL A 199 -10.11 -13.72 0.43
CA VAL A 199 -9.22 -12.71 -0.11
C VAL A 199 -7.78 -13.20 -0.07
N ASN A 200 -7.17 -13.31 -1.24
CA ASN A 200 -5.74 -13.57 -1.34
C ASN A 200 -4.94 -12.27 -1.41
N THR A 201 -3.66 -12.30 -1.05
CA THR A 201 -2.78 -11.12 -0.96
C THR A 201 -1.50 -11.25 -1.78
N TYR A 202 -1.54 -12.05 -2.85
CA TYR A 202 -0.39 -12.48 -3.66
C TYR A 202 0.62 -11.38 -4.01
N SER A 203 0.19 -10.24 -4.54
CA SER A 203 1.10 -9.20 -5.03
C SER A 203 1.83 -8.46 -3.91
N LYS A 204 1.25 -8.38 -2.71
CA LYS A 204 1.82 -7.72 -1.53
C LYS A 204 1.56 -8.55 -0.27
N GLY A 205 2.05 -9.79 -0.26
CA GLY A 205 1.77 -10.75 0.82
C GLY A 205 2.23 -10.28 2.20
N ASN A 206 3.22 -9.40 2.27
CA ASN A 206 3.71 -8.77 3.50
C ASN A 206 2.95 -7.48 3.90
N GLU A 207 1.91 -7.09 3.15
CA GLU A 207 1.01 -5.97 3.44
C GLU A 207 -0.46 -6.44 3.39
N ALA A 208 -0.75 -7.58 4.03
CA ALA A 208 -2.04 -8.27 3.88
C ALA A 208 -3.23 -7.46 4.41
N ILE A 209 -2.96 -6.43 5.22
CA ILE A 209 -3.93 -5.47 5.73
C ILE A 209 -4.67 -4.74 4.60
N ILE A 210 -4.02 -4.55 3.45
CA ILE A 210 -4.67 -3.97 2.27
C ILE A 210 -5.80 -4.89 1.77
N GLY A 211 -5.56 -6.21 1.78
CA GLY A 211 -6.58 -7.21 1.43
C GLY A 211 -7.72 -7.30 2.43
N LEU A 212 -7.46 -7.05 3.73
CA LEU A 212 -8.51 -7.02 4.76
C LEU A 212 -9.61 -5.99 4.44
N ILE A 213 -9.23 -4.80 3.96
CA ILE A 213 -10.20 -3.76 3.57
C ILE A 213 -11.15 -4.27 2.50
N MET A 214 -10.62 -4.93 1.47
CA MET A 214 -11.42 -5.52 0.39
C MET A 214 -12.39 -6.58 0.92
N GLY A 215 -11.91 -7.43 1.84
CA GLY A 215 -12.73 -8.46 2.49
C GLY A 215 -13.87 -7.90 3.33
N ILE A 216 -13.59 -6.87 4.14
CA ILE A 216 -14.60 -6.14 4.91
C ILE A 216 -15.67 -5.60 3.97
N MET A 217 -15.26 -4.90 2.92
CA MET A 217 -16.16 -4.27 1.96
C MET A 217 -17.13 -5.28 1.32
N MET A 218 -16.65 -6.48 0.95
CA MET A 218 -17.50 -7.55 0.40
C MET A 218 -18.58 -8.06 1.37
N LEU A 219 -18.40 -7.88 2.67
CA LEU A 219 -19.31 -8.38 3.71
C LEU A 219 -20.22 -7.28 4.32
N THR A 220 -20.00 -6.00 4.00
CA THR A 220 -20.68 -4.87 4.67
C THR A 220 -22.21 -4.86 4.60
N GLU A 221 -22.81 -5.53 3.60
CA GLU A 221 -24.26 -5.57 3.43
C GLU A 221 -24.93 -6.58 4.37
N LYS A 222 -24.45 -7.82 4.38
CA LYS A 222 -25.09 -8.96 5.06
C LYS A 222 -24.37 -9.40 6.33
N GLY A 223 -23.06 -9.19 6.37
CA GLY A 223 -22.15 -9.79 7.33
C GLY A 223 -21.84 -11.26 7.02
N GLY A 224 -20.68 -11.74 7.46
CA GLY A 224 -20.26 -13.11 7.18
C GLY A 224 -18.85 -13.44 7.66
N ASP A 225 -18.31 -14.53 7.15
CA ASP A 225 -16.95 -14.96 7.46
C ASP A 225 -15.94 -14.39 6.45
N LEU A 226 -14.82 -13.90 6.95
CA LEU A 226 -13.70 -13.44 6.12
C LEU A 226 -12.54 -14.40 6.24
N VAL A 227 -12.08 -14.94 5.11
CA VAL A 227 -10.81 -15.66 4.99
C VAL A 227 -9.79 -14.75 4.33
N LEU A 228 -8.74 -14.38 5.06
CA LEU A 228 -7.59 -13.66 4.52
C LEU A 228 -6.43 -14.63 4.33
N ILE A 229 -5.96 -14.79 3.10
CA ILE A 229 -4.82 -15.64 2.77
C ILE A 229 -3.57 -14.78 2.72
N MET A 230 -2.62 -15.10 3.59
CA MET A 230 -1.32 -14.46 3.73
C MET A 230 -0.24 -15.55 3.77
N ASP A 231 0.12 -16.04 2.59
CA ASP A 231 1.25 -16.96 2.43
C ASP A 231 2.52 -16.15 2.11
N CYS A 232 3.12 -15.58 3.15
CA CYS A 232 4.34 -14.79 3.03
C CYS A 232 5.36 -15.26 4.08
N PRO A 233 6.40 -16.01 3.68
CA PRO A 233 7.45 -16.46 4.60
C PRO A 233 8.22 -15.32 5.28
N ALA A 234 8.19 -14.11 4.71
CA ALA A 234 8.80 -12.93 5.30
C ALA A 234 7.92 -12.27 6.39
N GLY A 235 6.70 -12.76 6.59
CA GLY A 235 5.74 -12.18 7.52
C GLY A 235 5.19 -10.83 7.06
N GLN A 236 4.65 -10.05 8.00
CA GLN A 236 4.24 -8.67 7.72
C GLN A 236 5.44 -7.74 7.68
N VAL A 237 5.37 -6.74 6.79
CA VAL A 237 6.42 -5.73 6.66
C VAL A 237 6.54 -4.93 7.95
N VAL A 238 7.79 -4.66 8.37
CA VAL A 238 8.05 -3.68 9.42
C VAL A 238 7.77 -2.29 8.86
N HIS A 239 6.92 -1.53 9.55
CA HIS A 239 6.60 -0.16 9.19
C HIS A 239 6.81 0.76 10.39
N TYR A 240 7.90 1.51 10.35
CA TYR A 240 8.36 2.41 11.40
C TYR A 240 7.32 3.42 11.91
N LEU A 241 6.39 3.85 11.04
CA LEU A 241 5.30 4.73 11.44
C LEU A 241 4.13 4.02 12.13
N LEU A 242 3.85 2.78 11.75
CA LEU A 242 2.56 2.12 12.01
C LEU A 242 2.68 0.87 12.87
N SER A 243 3.87 0.29 13.04
CA SER A 243 4.09 -1.00 13.72
C SER A 243 4.28 -0.83 15.22
N SER A 244 4.00 -1.90 15.96
CA SER A 244 4.47 -2.00 17.34
C SER A 244 5.96 -2.34 17.33
N PHE A 245 6.67 -1.89 18.38
CA PHE A 245 8.08 -2.20 18.62
C PHE A 245 8.22 -2.82 20.01
N GLY A 246 7.36 -3.81 20.28
CA GLY A 246 7.19 -4.42 21.59
C GLY A 246 6.03 -3.82 22.38
N GLN A 247 6.04 -4.02 23.70
CA GLN A 247 4.93 -3.64 24.58
C GLN A 247 4.94 -2.16 25.00
N VAL A 248 6.11 -1.52 24.94
CA VAL A 248 6.33 -0.16 25.47
C VAL A 248 6.64 0.88 24.41
N ALA A 249 6.99 0.46 23.19
CA ALA A 249 7.36 1.34 22.09
C ALA A 249 6.52 1.04 20.85
N LYS A 250 6.12 2.10 20.14
CA LYS A 250 5.17 2.04 19.02
C LYS A 250 5.54 3.11 17.99
N GLY A 251 5.20 2.85 16.73
CA GLY A 251 5.22 3.86 15.68
C GLY A 251 4.27 5.03 16.01
N ARG A 252 4.54 6.21 15.43
CA ARG A 252 3.84 7.47 15.77
C ARG A 252 2.34 7.43 15.46
N LEU A 253 1.94 6.60 14.49
CA LEU A 253 0.55 6.37 14.10
C LEU A 253 0.15 4.90 14.29
N PHE A 254 0.84 4.15 15.15
CA PHE A 254 0.45 2.79 15.46
C PHE A 254 -0.99 2.77 15.98
N SER A 255 -1.81 1.96 15.31
CA SER A 255 -3.15 1.62 15.75
C SER A 255 -3.36 0.13 15.53
N ALA A 256 -3.70 -0.59 16.60
CA ALA A 256 -3.99 -2.01 16.49
C ALA A 256 -5.43 -2.22 16.00
N VAL A 257 -5.66 -3.24 15.18
CA VAL A 257 -7.01 -3.70 14.82
C VAL A 257 -7.57 -4.52 16.00
N ASN A 258 -8.00 -3.85 17.07
CA ASN A 258 -8.39 -4.51 18.32
C ASN A 258 -9.88 -4.38 18.66
N PHE A 259 -10.70 -4.05 17.67
CA PHE A 259 -12.15 -3.88 17.82
C PHE A 259 -12.91 -4.84 16.91
N GLN A 260 -14.09 -5.27 17.35
CA GLN A 260 -14.95 -6.12 16.55
C GLN A 260 -15.65 -5.28 15.47
N LEU A 261 -15.60 -5.75 14.23
CA LEU A 261 -16.36 -5.16 13.13
C LEU A 261 -17.73 -5.84 13.04
N PRO A 262 -18.85 -5.09 13.01
CA PRO A 262 -20.20 -5.67 13.11
C PRO A 262 -20.57 -6.56 11.92
N TRP A 263 -19.89 -6.41 10.77
CA TRP A 263 -20.13 -7.22 9.57
C TRP A 263 -19.19 -8.43 9.46
N ILE A 264 -18.21 -8.58 10.36
CA ILE A 264 -17.39 -9.78 10.40
C ILE A 264 -17.88 -10.67 11.54
N LYS A 265 -18.51 -11.79 11.17
CA LYS A 265 -18.88 -12.86 12.09
C LYS A 265 -17.63 -13.57 12.62
N ARG A 266 -16.75 -14.01 11.72
CA ARG A 266 -15.44 -14.58 12.05
C ARG A 266 -14.41 -14.19 11.00
N MET A 267 -13.20 -13.90 11.47
CA MET A 267 -12.03 -13.77 10.60
C MET A 267 -11.17 -15.02 10.73
N ILE A 268 -10.75 -15.58 9.60
CA ILE A 268 -9.79 -16.67 9.49
C ILE A 268 -8.59 -16.13 8.73
N VAL A 269 -7.40 -16.17 9.34
CA VAL A 269 -6.14 -15.86 8.64
C VAL A 269 -5.45 -17.16 8.30
N LEU A 270 -5.31 -17.45 7.00
CA LEU A 270 -4.48 -18.54 6.52
C LEU A 270 -3.05 -18.05 6.35
N SER A 271 -2.17 -18.46 7.27
CA SER A 271 -0.75 -18.14 7.26
C SER A 271 0.07 -19.32 7.78
N PRO A 272 0.81 -20.03 6.91
CA PRO A 272 1.67 -21.13 7.34
C PRO A 272 2.81 -20.67 8.27
N GLN A 273 3.23 -19.41 8.17
CA GLN A 273 4.34 -18.81 8.94
C GLN A 273 3.86 -17.74 9.94
N SER A 274 2.67 -17.87 10.52
CA SER A 274 2.10 -16.88 11.45
C SER A 274 3.02 -16.58 12.65
N GLU A 275 3.27 -15.29 12.93
CA GLU A 275 3.81 -14.83 14.23
C GLU A 275 2.85 -13.90 14.97
N LYS A 276 2.99 -13.81 16.28
CA LYS A 276 2.01 -13.10 17.14
C LYS A 276 1.93 -11.60 16.88
N SER A 277 3.04 -10.94 16.52
CA SER A 277 3.04 -9.49 16.26
C SER A 277 2.25 -9.11 15.01
N MET A 278 2.04 -10.04 14.06
CA MET A 278 1.18 -9.80 12.89
C MET A 278 -0.25 -9.43 13.28
N ALA A 279 -0.73 -9.97 14.41
CA ALA A 279 -2.09 -9.78 14.88
C ALA A 279 -2.42 -8.32 15.16
N ASP A 280 -1.42 -7.50 15.51
CA ASP A 280 -1.62 -6.07 15.78
C ASP A 280 -2.28 -5.37 14.59
N TRP A 281 -1.98 -5.78 13.36
CA TRP A 281 -2.54 -5.17 12.15
C TRP A 281 -3.56 -6.03 11.43
N LEU A 282 -3.47 -7.35 11.56
CA LEU A 282 -4.18 -8.28 10.70
C LEU A 282 -5.27 -9.10 11.40
N ALA A 283 -5.49 -8.90 12.69
CA ALA A 283 -6.43 -9.74 13.42
C ALA A 283 -7.38 -8.91 14.25
N ILE A 284 -8.66 -8.95 13.90
CA ILE A 284 -9.72 -8.54 14.81
C ILE A 284 -9.76 -9.50 16.03
N PRO A 285 -10.33 -9.09 17.17
CA PRO A 285 -10.57 -9.99 18.29
C PRO A 285 -11.28 -11.29 17.86
N GLY A 286 -10.80 -12.44 18.33
CA GLY A 286 -11.37 -13.75 17.99
C GLY A 286 -10.95 -14.32 16.63
N THR A 287 -9.97 -13.72 15.94
CA THR A 287 -9.42 -14.27 14.70
C THR A 287 -8.90 -15.70 14.89
N VAL A 288 -9.31 -16.59 13.98
CA VAL A 288 -8.81 -17.97 13.89
C VAL A 288 -7.61 -17.99 12.97
N TRP A 289 -6.48 -18.52 13.45
CA TRP A 289 -5.27 -18.68 12.65
C TRP A 289 -5.19 -20.11 12.15
N ALA A 290 -5.18 -20.28 10.82
CA ALA A 290 -5.03 -21.57 10.16
C ALA A 290 -3.68 -21.62 9.43
N LYS A 291 -3.04 -22.79 9.43
CA LYS A 291 -1.79 -23.02 8.71
C LYS A 291 -2.03 -23.62 7.33
N THR A 292 -3.17 -24.28 7.15
CA THR A 292 -3.47 -25.02 5.93
C THR A 292 -4.90 -24.75 5.45
N TRP A 293 -5.13 -24.85 4.14
CA TRP A 293 -6.47 -24.69 3.58
C TRP A 293 -7.50 -25.72 4.11
N PRO A 294 -7.14 -27.00 4.36
CA PRO A 294 -8.04 -27.94 5.01
C PRO A 294 -8.57 -27.48 6.38
N GLU A 295 -7.74 -26.86 7.23
CA GLU A 295 -8.17 -26.31 8.53
C GLU A 295 -9.20 -25.19 8.36
N VAL A 296 -8.99 -24.33 7.36
CA VAL A 296 -9.96 -23.27 6.99
C VAL A 296 -11.29 -23.91 6.59
N LEU A 297 -11.25 -24.91 5.71
CA LEU A 297 -12.46 -25.59 5.22
C LEU A 297 -13.21 -26.32 6.33
N GLU A 298 -12.50 -26.96 7.25
CA GLU A 298 -13.10 -27.63 8.40
C GLU A 298 -13.87 -26.62 9.27
N THR A 299 -13.26 -25.47 9.56
CA THR A 299 -13.89 -24.39 10.33
C THR A 299 -15.15 -23.85 9.63
N LEU A 300 -15.08 -23.60 8.32
CA LEU A 300 -16.22 -23.06 7.57
C LEU A 300 -17.36 -24.08 7.43
N LYS A 301 -17.06 -25.37 7.19
CA LYS A 301 -18.08 -26.40 6.98
C LYS A 301 -18.96 -26.65 8.21
N GLN A 302 -18.46 -26.34 9.41
CA GLN A 302 -19.25 -26.42 10.64
C GLN A 302 -20.43 -25.45 10.63
N ASP A 303 -20.23 -24.25 10.05
CA ASP A 303 -21.22 -23.17 10.05
C ASP A 303 -22.06 -23.11 8.78
N TYR A 304 -21.57 -23.70 7.68
CA TYR A 304 -22.25 -23.72 6.38
C TYR A 304 -22.50 -25.15 5.87
N PRO A 305 -23.18 -26.02 6.64
CA PRO A 305 -23.40 -27.44 6.27
C PRO A 305 -24.26 -27.62 5.01
N HIS A 306 -25.01 -26.59 4.61
CA HIS A 306 -25.89 -26.58 3.45
C HIS A 306 -25.36 -25.73 2.28
N GLY A 307 -24.10 -25.30 2.35
CA GLY A 307 -23.47 -24.42 1.37
C GLY A 307 -23.49 -22.94 1.76
N ALA A 308 -22.71 -22.14 1.04
CA ALA A 308 -22.53 -20.70 1.27
C ALA A 308 -22.28 -19.99 -0.08
N LYS A 309 -22.73 -18.74 -0.20
CA LYS A 309 -22.32 -17.86 -1.30
C LYS A 309 -20.95 -17.27 -1.00
N VAL A 310 -19.95 -17.64 -1.80
CA VAL A 310 -18.56 -17.25 -1.58
C VAL A 310 -18.11 -16.23 -2.62
N ALA A 311 -17.62 -15.07 -2.17
CA ALA A 311 -16.90 -14.14 -3.01
C ALA A 311 -15.39 -14.47 -2.95
N ILE A 312 -14.77 -14.69 -4.11
CA ILE A 312 -13.33 -14.95 -4.21
C ILE A 312 -12.66 -13.73 -4.81
N VAL A 313 -11.75 -13.12 -4.06
CA VAL A 313 -10.90 -12.01 -4.48
C VAL A 313 -9.49 -12.56 -4.73
N PRO A 314 -9.07 -12.73 -6.00
CA PRO A 314 -7.79 -13.37 -6.32
C PRO A 314 -6.56 -12.64 -5.78
N ASP A 315 -6.67 -11.33 -5.58
CA ASP A 315 -5.64 -10.49 -4.97
C ASP A 315 -6.23 -9.16 -4.45
N GLY A 316 -6.55 -9.10 -3.16
CA GLY A 316 -7.11 -7.90 -2.52
C GLY A 316 -6.10 -6.76 -2.36
N THR A 317 -4.81 -6.96 -2.66
CA THR A 317 -3.77 -5.93 -2.48
C THR A 317 -3.62 -4.99 -3.68
N ILE A 318 -4.24 -5.36 -4.81
CA ILE A 318 -4.23 -4.61 -6.06
C ILE A 318 -5.64 -4.41 -6.65
N GLN A 319 -6.70 -4.81 -5.95
CA GLN A 319 -8.10 -4.65 -6.37
C GLN A 319 -8.83 -3.66 -5.46
N TYR A 320 -9.85 -3.00 -5.99
CA TYR A 320 -10.76 -2.16 -5.20
C TYR A 320 -12.19 -2.26 -5.74
N LEU A 321 -13.19 -1.92 -4.92
CA LEU A 321 -14.59 -1.92 -5.37
C LEU A 321 -14.94 -0.62 -6.12
N SER A 322 -15.37 -0.74 -7.37
CA SER A 322 -15.64 0.41 -8.25
C SER A 322 -17.01 1.09 -8.02
N ASP A 323 -17.95 0.40 -7.37
CA ASP A 323 -19.36 0.83 -7.28
C ASP A 323 -19.86 1.02 -5.84
N MET A 324 -18.97 1.04 -4.85
CA MET A 324 -19.32 1.51 -3.51
C MET A 324 -19.33 3.04 -3.55
N GLY A 325 -20.43 3.60 -4.08
CA GLY A 325 -20.72 5.02 -3.96
C GLY A 325 -20.47 5.48 -2.51
N ALA A 326 -20.08 6.74 -2.35
CA ALA A 326 -19.71 7.43 -1.12
C ALA A 326 -20.66 7.25 0.11
N SER A 327 -21.72 6.46 0.00
CA SER A 327 -22.78 6.17 0.96
C SER A 327 -22.45 5.09 2.01
N ILE A 328 -21.63 4.07 1.72
CA ILE A 328 -21.43 2.96 2.70
C ILE A 328 -20.23 3.23 3.62
N MET A 329 -19.11 3.73 3.08
CA MET A 329 -17.95 4.13 3.89
C MET A 329 -18.26 5.31 4.84
N SER A 330 -19.10 6.26 4.42
CA SER A 330 -19.44 7.44 5.25
C SER A 330 -20.46 7.16 6.36
N LYS A 331 -21.34 6.16 6.21
CA LYS A 331 -22.36 5.88 7.22
C LYS A 331 -21.96 4.87 8.27
N LYS A 332 -21.03 3.96 7.95
CA LYS A 332 -20.79 2.77 8.78
C LYS A 332 -19.42 2.73 9.46
N PHE A 333 -18.44 3.50 8.98
CA PHE A 333 -17.09 3.60 9.59
C PHE A 333 -16.90 4.87 10.43
N LEU A 334 -17.84 5.83 10.36
CA LEU A 334 -17.84 7.07 11.14
C LEU A 334 -18.78 7.01 12.37
N GLU A 335 -19.57 5.95 12.50
CA GLU A 335 -20.37 5.62 13.70
C GLU A 335 -19.69 4.50 14.47
#